data_AF-A0A5C8I6Q0-F1
#
_entry.id   AF-A0A5C8I6Q0-F1
#
_cell.length_a   1.000
_cell.length_b   1.000
_cell.length_c   1.000
_cell.angle_alpha   90.00
_cell.angle_beta   90.00
_cell.angle_gamma   90.00
#
_symmetry.space_group_name_H-M   'P 1'
#
loop_
_entity.id
_entity.type
_entity.pdbx_description
1 polymer ?
#
loop_
_entity_poly.entity_id
_entity_poly.type
_entity_poly.pdbx_seq_one_letter_code
_entity_poly.pdbx_strand_id
1 'polypeptide(L)' 'MLAFLYYPGIEADDPSYSLDEDIDWCLARLGDVSDAERGRIAELFARAITDPTATREELFTALAELDGVFVADDHE' A
#
# COMPACT_ATOMS: atom_id res chain seq x y z
N MET A 1 -4.60 14.33 2.93
CA MET A 1 -4.14 13.00 2.50
C MET A 1 -3.15 12.50 3.52
N LEU A 2 -3.50 11.42 4.20
CA LEU A 2 -2.81 10.92 5.40
C LEU A 2 -2.23 9.54 5.16
N ALA A 3 -1.97 9.14 3.91
CA ALA A 3 -1.65 7.78 3.47
C ALA A 3 -0.57 7.01 4.27
N PHE A 4 0.22 7.66 5.13
CA PHE A 4 1.13 6.98 6.07
C PHE A 4 1.12 7.51 7.51
N LEU A 5 0.15 8.36 7.88
CA LEU A 5 -0.05 8.76 9.27
C LEU A 5 -1.00 7.75 9.93
N TYR A 6 -0.52 7.05 10.96
CA TYR A 6 -1.39 6.19 11.74
C TYR A 6 -2.34 7.06 12.56
N TYR A 7 -3.62 7.10 12.19
CA TYR A 7 -4.66 7.75 13.00
C TYR A 7 -5.83 6.79 13.24
N PRO A 8 -5.75 5.95 14.29
CA PRO A 8 -6.82 5.01 14.60
C PRO A 8 -8.10 5.76 14.94
N GLY A 9 -9.21 5.40 14.29
CA GLY A 9 -10.51 6.03 14.51
C GLY A 9 -10.80 7.23 13.61
N ILE A 10 -9.94 7.55 12.64
CA ILE A 10 -10.16 8.67 11.71
C ILE A 10 -11.50 8.60 10.97
N GLU A 11 -11.97 7.40 10.60
CA GLU A 11 -13.28 7.21 9.96
C GLU A 11 -14.46 7.59 10.88
N ALA A 12 -14.26 7.49 12.20
CA ALA A 12 -15.26 7.90 13.19
C ALA A 12 -15.18 9.40 13.51
N ASP A 13 -13.98 9.98 13.46
CA ASP A 13 -13.72 11.38 13.77
C ASP A 13 -13.96 12.32 12.57
N ASP A 14 -13.75 11.83 11.35
CA ASP A 14 -13.90 12.57 10.10
C ASP A 14 -14.72 11.76 9.09
N PRO A 15 -16.03 12.06 8.93
CA PRO A 15 -16.90 11.36 7.99
C PRO A 15 -16.59 11.69 6.52
N SER A 16 -15.71 12.66 6.25
CA SER A 16 -15.21 12.97 4.91
C SER A 16 -13.94 12.19 4.56
N TYR A 17 -13.34 11.49 5.53
CA TYR A 17 -12.22 10.60 5.27
C TYR A 17 -12.66 9.36 4.49
N SER A 18 -11.91 9.04 3.44
CA SER A 18 -12.11 7.84 2.63
C SER A 18 -10.79 7.10 2.49
N LEU A 19 -10.73 5.89 3.05
CA LEU A 19 -9.59 5.00 2.87
C LEU A 19 -9.39 4.63 1.40
N ASP A 20 -10.49 4.43 0.66
CA ASP A 20 -10.45 4.16 -0.78
C ASP A 20 -9.78 5.29 -1.58
N GLU A 21 -9.96 6.56 -1.19
CA GLU A 21 -9.29 7.68 -1.87
C GLU A 21 -7.77 7.69 -1.64
N ASP A 22 -7.31 7.36 -0.43
CA ASP A 22 -5.88 7.20 -0.14
C ASP A 22 -5.30 6.00 -0.92
N ILE A 23 -6.03 4.89 -1.01
CA ILE A 23 -5.62 3.70 -1.78
C ILE A 23 -5.54 4.02 -3.28
N ASP A 24 -6.56 4.63 -3.86
CA ASP A 24 -6.58 5.00 -5.29
C ASP A 24 -5.43 5.95 -5.63
N TRP A 25 -5.20 6.94 -4.78
CA TRP A 25 -4.08 7.87 -4.95
C TRP A 25 -2.73 7.17 -4.92
N CYS A 26 -2.55 6.17 -4.06
CA CYS A 26 -1.34 5.36 -4.01
C CYS A 26 -1.18 4.49 -5.26
N LEU A 27 -2.24 3.81 -5.68
CA LEU A 27 -2.23 2.95 -6.87
C LEU A 27 -1.98 3.74 -8.16
N ALA A 28 -2.49 4.97 -8.25
CA ALA A 28 -2.25 5.85 -9.40
C ALA A 28 -0.75 6.18 -9.61
N ARG A 29 0.09 5.98 -8.59
CA ARG A 29 1.55 6.23 -8.65
C ARG A 29 2.37 5.02 -9.04
N LEU A 30 1.81 3.82 -9.01
CA LEU A 30 2.53 2.60 -9.38
C LEU A 30 2.78 2.51 -10.90
N GLY A 31 2.12 3.35 -11.70
CA GLY A 31 2.25 3.29 -13.15
C GLY A 31 1.48 2.11 -13.74
N ASP A 32 2.03 1.51 -14.80
CA ASP A 32 1.41 0.39 -15.51
C ASP A 32 1.80 -0.93 -14.82
N VAL A 33 0.85 -1.45 -14.03
CA VAL A 33 0.99 -2.72 -13.29
C VAL A 33 -0.16 -3.64 -13.70
N SER A 34 0.06 -4.95 -13.67
CA SER A 34 -1.02 -5.89 -14.01
C SER A 34 -2.19 -5.77 -13.03
N ASP A 35 -3.42 -6.07 -13.47
CA ASP A 35 -4.60 -6.03 -12.61
C ASP A 35 -4.44 -6.93 -11.36
N ALA A 36 -3.72 -8.04 -11.50
CA ALA A 36 -3.43 -8.96 -10.41
C ALA A 36 -2.50 -8.34 -9.35
N GLU A 37 -1.42 -7.68 -9.77
CA GLU A 37 -0.51 -6.96 -8.88
C GLU A 37 -1.19 -5.74 -8.25
N ARG A 38 -2.02 -5.04 -9.04
CA ARG A 38 -2.81 -3.89 -8.58
C ARG A 38 -3.73 -4.28 -7.43
N GLY A 39 -4.44 -5.40 -7.55
CA GLY A 39 -5.30 -5.93 -6.49
C GLY A 39 -4.50 -6.30 -5.23
N ARG A 40 -3.39 -7.04 -5.40
CA ARG A 40 -2.51 -7.42 -4.28
C ARG A 40 -1.96 -6.20 -3.53
N ILE A 41 -1.48 -5.19 -4.26
CA ILE A 41 -0.88 -4.00 -3.64
C ILE A 41 -1.94 -3.11 -2.99
N ALA A 42 -3.16 -3.06 -3.54
CA ALA A 42 -4.28 -2.34 -2.91
C ALA A 42 -4.60 -2.87 -1.51
N GLU A 43 -4.64 -4.20 -1.34
CA GLU A 43 -4.86 -4.83 -0.03
C GLU A 43 -3.72 -4.52 0.95
N LEU A 44 -2.48 -4.49 0.47
CA LEU A 44 -1.32 -4.12 1.29
C LEU A 44 -1.35 -2.65 1.71
N PHE A 45 -1.78 -1.74 0.83
CA PHE A 45 -1.99 -0.33 1.19
C PHE A 45 -3.07 -0.19 2.26
N ALA A 46 -4.22 -0.84 2.09
CA ALA A 46 -5.30 -0.81 3.07
C ALA A 46 -4.79 -1.23 4.46
N ARG A 47 -4.11 -2.38 4.53
CA ARG A 47 -3.55 -2.92 5.78
C ARG A 47 -2.45 -2.03 6.35
N ALA A 48 -1.57 -1.44 5.54
CA ALA A 48 -0.49 -0.58 6.00
C ALA A 48 -0.96 0.80 6.48
N ILE A 49 -2.10 1.28 5.98
CA ILE A 49 -2.76 2.51 6.44
C ILE A 49 -3.47 2.23 7.77
N THR A 50 -4.22 1.13 7.88
CA THR A 50 -5.03 0.80 9.07
C THR A 50 -4.24 0.19 10.22
N ASP A 51 -3.25 -0.68 9.92
CA ASP A 51 -2.36 -1.32 10.88
C ASP A 51 -0.89 -1.26 10.40
N PRO A 52 -0.27 -0.08 10.58
CA PRO A 52 1.06 0.18 10.06
C PRO A 52 2.17 -0.61 10.74
N THR A 53 1.98 -1.00 12.00
CA THR A 53 2.95 -1.78 12.78
C THR A 53 3.10 -3.20 12.27
N ALA A 54 2.04 -3.80 11.76
CA ALA A 54 2.07 -5.16 11.24
C ALA A 54 2.39 -5.24 9.74
N THR A 55 2.10 -4.19 8.96
CA THR A 55 1.97 -4.35 7.50
C THR A 55 2.85 -3.45 6.64
N ARG A 56 3.59 -2.50 7.23
CA ARG A 56 4.47 -1.62 6.44
C ARG A 56 5.64 -2.37 5.81
N GLU A 57 6.26 -3.29 6.54
CA GLU A 57 7.41 -4.06 6.04
C GLU A 57 6.99 -4.93 4.83
N GLU A 58 5.86 -5.64 4.94
CA GLU A 58 5.27 -6.43 3.86
C GLU A 58 4.95 -5.59 2.61
N LEU A 59 4.36 -4.40 2.81
CA LEU A 59 4.11 -3.45 1.71
C LEU A 59 5.41 -2.99 1.05
N PHE A 60 6.43 -2.63 1.83
CA PHE A 60 7.72 -2.20 1.28
C PHE A 60 8.41 -3.31 0.48
N THR A 61 8.39 -4.55 0.98
CA THR A 61 8.91 -5.71 0.24
C THR A 61 8.17 -5.89 -1.08
N ALA A 62 6.84 -5.89 -1.06
CA ALA A 62 6.04 -6.08 -2.28
C ALA A 62 6.27 -4.97 -3.32
N LEU A 63 6.40 -3.70 -2.89
CA LEU A 63 6.72 -2.59 -3.78
C LEU A 63 8.12 -2.69 -4.37
N ALA A 64 9.08 -3.18 -3.59
CA ALA A 64 10.46 -3.33 -4.06
C ALA A 64 10.68 -4.56 -4.95
N GLU A 65 9.87 -5.61 -4.78
CA GLU A 65 9.73 -6.72 -5.75
C GLU A 65 9.13 -6.20 -7.07
N LEU A 66 8.08 -5.36 -6.99
CA LEU A 66 7.42 -4.78 -8.17
C LEU A 66 8.35 -3.87 -8.98
N ASP A 67 9.15 -3.02 -8.32
CA ASP A 67 10.09 -2.11 -8.99
C ASP A 67 11.32 -2.83 -9.58
N GLY A 68 11.51 -4.12 -9.26
CA GLY A 68 12.70 -4.88 -9.66
C GLY A 68 13.97 -4.51 -8.88
N VAL A 69 13.84 -3.76 -7.78
CA VAL A 69 14.95 -3.42 -6.88
C VAL A 69 15.43 -4.64 -6.08
N PHE A 70 14.53 -5.60 -5.83
CA PHE A 70 14.88 -6.96 -5.45
C PHE A 70 14.66 -7.92 -6.63
N VAL A 71 15.46 -7.80 -7.69
CA VAL A 71 15.85 -9.04 -8.38
C VAL A 71 16.72 -9.76 -7.36
N ALA A 72 16.10 -10.66 -6.58
CA ALA A 72 16.87 -11.64 -5.84
C ALA A 72 17.81 -12.28 -6.87
N ASP A 73 19.12 -12.12 -6.67
CA ASP A 73 20.13 -12.94 -7.32
C ASP A 73 19.72 -14.39 -7.04
N ASP A 74 18.99 -14.97 -7.99
CA ASP A 74 18.80 -16.41 -8.13
C ASP A 74 20.16 -16.93 -8.63
N HIS A 75 21.16 -16.92 -7.73
CA HIS A 75 22.42 -17.59 -7.96
C HIS A 75 22.33 -18.99 -7.36
N GLU A 76 22.01 -19.91 -8.27
CA GLU A 76 22.25 -21.36 -8.31
C GLU A 76 22.97 -22.00 -7.12
#